data_AF-A0A0W7XAW3-F1
#
_entry.id   AF-A0A0W7XAW3-F1
#
_cell.length_a   1.000
_cell.length_b   1.000
_cell.length_c   1.000
_cell.angle_alpha   90.00
_cell.angle_beta   90.00
_cell.angle_gamma   90.00
#
_symmetry.space_group_name_H-M   'P 1'
#
loop_
_entity.id
_entity.type
_entity.pdbx_description
1 polymer ?
#
loop_
_entity_poly.entity_id
_entity_poly.type
_entity_poly.pdbx_seq_one_letter_code
_entity_poly.pdbx_strand_id
1 'polypeptide(L)'
;MTEDLWSLLRSTDEVRRMSTDLHASDAAGTTTPEQEREYRLCRAALAQRHLAAADITGSDLEEAREDAELTASLLWKHDTLHGSHRGPLPATHPGWKASNLSDYVRQEADAAGLNPC
;
A
#
# COMPACT_ATOMS: atom_id res chain seq x y z
N MET A 1 4.25 -16.89 14.65
CA MET A 1 5.46 -16.45 13.93
C MET A 1 5.51 -16.93 12.47
N THR A 2 5.12 -18.16 12.12
CA THR A 2 5.17 -18.62 10.71
C THR A 2 4.04 -18.09 9.82
N GLU A 3 2.85 -17.86 10.39
CA GLU A 3 1.65 -17.45 9.64
C GLU A 3 1.76 -16.03 9.04
N ASP A 4 2.37 -15.10 9.78
CA ASP A 4 2.61 -13.73 9.31
C ASP A 4 3.60 -13.71 8.14
N LEU A 5 4.69 -14.48 8.25
CA LEU A 5 5.70 -14.58 7.20
C LEU A 5 5.12 -15.17 5.91
N TRP A 6 4.35 -16.26 6.00
CA TRP A 6 3.72 -16.85 4.81
C TRP A 6 2.69 -15.92 4.17
N SER A 7 1.95 -15.17 4.98
CA SER A 7 0.99 -14.19 4.47
C SER A 7 1.70 -12.99 3.83
N LEU A 8 2.86 -12.60 4.33
CA LEU A 8 3.70 -11.55 3.72
C LEU A 8 4.28 -12.01 2.38
N LEU A 9 4.79 -13.24 2.30
CA LEU A 9 5.32 -13.81 1.06
C LEU A 9 4.25 -13.86 -0.04
N ARG A 10 3.03 -14.34 0.28
CA ARG A 10 1.92 -14.37 -0.68
C ARG A 10 1.55 -12.98 -1.18
N SER A 11 1.41 -12.00 -0.28
CA SER A 11 1.11 -10.62 -0.66
C SER A 11 2.25 -9.98 -1.47
N THR A 12 3.52 -10.37 -1.22
CA THR A 12 4.67 -9.93 -2.02
C THR A 12 4.58 -10.44 -3.45
N ASP A 13 4.24 -11.71 -3.65
CA ASP A 13 4.09 -12.30 -4.98
C ASP A 13 2.91 -11.68 -5.74
N GLU A 14 1.81 -11.38 -5.04
CA GLU A 14 0.66 -10.67 -5.62
C GLU A 14 1.04 -9.26 -6.08
N VAL A 15 1.72 -8.48 -5.24
CA VAL A 15 2.23 -7.14 -5.60
C VAL A 15 3.21 -7.20 -6.77
N ARG A 16 4.08 -8.22 -6.81
CA ARG A 16 5.00 -8.43 -7.94
C ARG A 16 4.24 -8.72 -9.23
N ARG A 17 3.19 -9.54 -9.18
CA ARG A 17 2.31 -9.81 -10.32
C ARG A 17 1.65 -8.52 -10.81
N MET A 18 1.01 -7.77 -9.90
CA MET A 18 0.37 -6.48 -10.24
C MET A 18 1.35 -5.48 -10.84
N SER A 19 2.59 -5.40 -10.34
CA SER A 19 3.61 -4.52 -10.92
C SER A 19 3.98 -4.93 -12.36
N THR A 20 4.03 -6.24 -12.63
CA THR A 20 4.32 -6.76 -13.97
C THR A 20 3.17 -6.48 -14.92
N ASP A 21 1.93 -6.69 -14.46
CA ASP A 21 0.71 -6.41 -15.21
C ASP A 21 0.61 -4.92 -15.54
N LEU A 22 0.87 -4.04 -14.55
CA LEU A 22 0.92 -2.59 -14.74
C LEU A 22 1.97 -2.18 -15.77
N HIS A 23 3.18 -2.73 -15.68
CA HIS A 23 4.25 -2.40 -16.63
C HIS A 23 3.86 -2.80 -18.06
N ALA A 24 3.26 -3.98 -18.24
CA ALA A 24 2.75 -4.41 -19.53
C ALA A 24 1.62 -3.50 -20.05
N SER A 25 0.68 -3.12 -19.17
CA SER A 25 -0.39 -2.18 -19.51
C SER A 25 0.13 -0.79 -19.88
N ASP A 26 1.17 -0.30 -19.19
CA ASP A 26 1.79 1.02 -19.42
C ASP A 26 2.50 1.06 -20.77
N ALA A 27 3.28 0.03 -21.10
CA ALA A 27 3.90 -0.11 -22.41
C ALA A 27 2.87 -0.17 -23.56
N ALA A 28 1.67 -0.70 -23.29
CA ALA A 28 0.57 -0.73 -24.24
C ALA A 28 -0.29 0.56 -24.24
N GLY A 29 -0.05 1.51 -23.31
CA GLY A 29 -0.84 2.73 -23.16
C GLY A 29 -2.26 2.49 -22.63
N THR A 30 -2.45 1.43 -21.84
CA THR A 30 -3.77 0.98 -21.35
C THR A 30 -3.93 1.02 -19.84
N THR A 31 -2.91 1.50 -19.11
CA THR A 31 -2.98 1.64 -17.66
C THR A 31 -4.09 2.60 -17.26
N THR A 32 -5.01 2.10 -16.45
CA THR A 32 -6.10 2.89 -15.86
C THR A 32 -5.68 3.39 -14.46
N PRO A 33 -6.19 4.56 -14.01
CA PRO A 33 -5.99 5.02 -12.63
C PRO A 33 -6.43 3.99 -11.59
N GLU A 34 -7.47 3.20 -11.88
CA GLU A 34 -7.97 2.16 -10.99
C GLU A 34 -6.95 1.03 -10.79
N GLN A 35 -6.29 0.56 -11.86
CA GLN A 35 -5.24 -0.44 -11.78
C GLN A 35 -4.02 0.09 -11.01
N GLU A 36 -3.62 1.33 -11.31
CA GLU A 36 -2.47 1.96 -10.65
C GLU A 36 -2.74 2.15 -9.15
N ARG A 37 -3.97 2.54 -8.81
CA ARG A 37 -4.43 2.64 -7.43
C ARG A 37 -4.38 1.31 -6.70
N GLU A 38 -4.94 0.26 -7.28
CA GLU A 38 -5.00 -1.07 -6.67
C GLU A 38 -3.61 -1.56 -6.30
N TYR A 39 -2.66 -1.45 -7.23
CA TYR A 39 -1.26 -1.75 -6.98
C TYR A 39 -0.68 -0.93 -5.82
N ARG A 40 -0.85 0.40 -5.83
CA ARG A 40 -0.33 1.28 -4.78
C ARG A 40 -0.91 0.94 -3.42
N LEU A 41 -2.21 0.64 -3.36
CA LEU A 41 -2.89 0.28 -2.12
C LEU A 41 -2.34 -1.04 -1.57
N CYS A 42 -2.27 -2.08 -2.40
CA CYS A 42 -1.71 -3.37 -1.99
C CYS A 42 -0.23 -3.25 -1.58
N ARG A 43 0.58 -2.48 -2.31
CA ARG A 43 1.98 -2.23 -1.97
C ARG A 43 2.13 -1.49 -0.64
N ALA A 44 1.32 -0.46 -0.39
CA ALA A 44 1.36 0.31 0.85
C ALA A 44 0.92 -0.55 2.05
N ALA A 45 -0.14 -1.34 1.91
CA ALA A 45 -0.57 -2.29 2.94
C ALA A 45 0.51 -3.33 3.26
N LEU A 46 1.18 -3.87 2.23
CA LEU A 46 2.29 -4.80 2.39
C LEU A 46 3.49 -4.15 3.13
N ALA A 47 3.86 -2.93 2.75
CA ALA A 47 5.00 -2.24 3.37
C ALA A 47 4.76 -1.96 4.87
N GLN A 48 3.53 -1.61 5.27
CA GLN A 48 3.19 -1.49 6.69
C GLN A 48 3.31 -2.82 7.45
N ARG A 49 2.94 -3.93 6.81
CA ARG A 49 3.09 -5.26 7.42
C ARG A 49 4.56 -5.66 7.52
N HIS A 50 5.40 -5.29 6.54
CA HIS A 50 6.85 -5.47 6.63
C HIS A 50 7.45 -4.68 7.79
N LEU A 51 7.04 -3.43 8.01
CA LEU A 51 7.47 -2.65 9.17
C LEU A 51 7.13 -3.36 10.49
N ALA A 52 5.90 -3.86 10.63
CA ALA A 52 5.51 -4.62 11.81
C ALA A 52 6.32 -5.91 11.98
N ALA A 53 6.61 -6.63 10.90
CA ALA A 53 7.43 -7.84 10.95
C ALA A 53 8.88 -7.52 11.34
N ALA A 54 9.47 -6.45 10.79
CA ALA A 54 10.83 -6.03 11.11
C ALA A 54 11.00 -5.70 12.59
N ASP A 55 9.99 -5.07 13.22
CA ASP A 55 9.95 -4.79 14.67
C ASP A 55 10.01 -6.06 15.51
N ILE A 56 9.27 -7.09 15.09
CA ILE A 56 9.19 -8.38 15.79
C ILE A 56 10.47 -9.20 15.60
N THR A 57 11.07 -9.19 14.41
CA THR A 57 12.22 -10.04 14.06
C THR A 57 13.57 -9.37 14.32
N GLY A 58 13.59 -8.09 14.68
CA GLY A 58 14.82 -7.31 14.83
C GLY A 58 15.54 -7.10 13.49
N SER A 59 14.80 -7.06 12.38
CA SER A 59 15.33 -6.68 11.07
C SER A 59 15.52 -5.16 10.98
N ASP A 60 16.01 -4.64 9.84
CA ASP A 60 16.20 -3.21 9.68
C ASP A 60 14.85 -2.47 9.68
N LEU A 61 14.58 -1.78 10.79
CA LEU A 61 13.36 -1.03 11.02
C LEU A 61 13.29 0.28 10.24
N GLU A 62 14.44 0.93 10.03
CA GLU A 62 14.47 2.22 9.34
C GLU A 62 14.23 2.01 7.85
N GLU A 63 14.84 1.00 7.24
CA GLU A 63 14.57 0.64 5.84
C GLU A 63 13.08 0.29 5.63
N ALA A 64 12.51 -0.54 6.50
CA ALA A 64 11.10 -0.92 6.41
C ALA A 64 10.15 0.28 6.59
N ARG A 65 10.53 1.24 7.43
CA ARG A 65 9.77 2.47 7.67
C ARG A 65 9.80 3.40 6.46
N GLU A 66 10.97 3.64 5.87
CA GLU A 66 11.12 4.48 4.68
C GLU A 66 10.27 3.94 3.52
N ASP A 67 10.29 2.63 3.29
CA ASP A 67 9.49 1.96 2.26
C ASP A 67 7.98 2.14 2.50
N ALA A 68 7.53 2.00 3.75
CA ALA A 68 6.12 2.19 4.12
C ALA A 68 5.67 3.64 3.94
N GLU A 69 6.48 4.61 4.36
CA GLU A 69 6.17 6.03 4.24
C GLU A 69 6.15 6.50 2.77
N LEU A 70 7.10 6.03 1.95
CA LEU A 70 7.15 6.34 0.52
C LEU A 70 5.92 5.81 -0.21
N THR A 71 5.57 4.55 -0.01
CA THR A 71 4.44 3.90 -0.68
C THR A 71 3.10 4.48 -0.23
N ALA A 72 2.94 4.79 1.06
CA ALA A 72 1.77 5.51 1.58
C ALA A 72 1.61 6.89 0.94
N SER A 73 2.73 7.63 0.79
CA SER A 73 2.75 8.94 0.14
C SER A 73 2.34 8.87 -1.33
N LEU A 74 2.77 7.83 -2.06
CA LEU A 74 2.39 7.63 -3.45
C LEU A 74 0.89 7.33 -3.61
N LEU A 75 0.34 6.46 -2.76
CA LEU A 75 -1.10 6.18 -2.75
C LEU A 75 -1.89 7.46 -2.46
N TRP A 76 -1.53 8.19 -1.40
CA TRP A 76 -2.25 9.40 -1.00
C TRP A 76 -2.24 10.49 -2.08
N LYS A 77 -1.09 10.71 -2.73
CA LYS A 77 -0.97 11.65 -3.86
C LYS A 77 -1.83 11.22 -5.04
N HIS A 78 -1.79 9.95 -5.41
CA HIS A 78 -2.61 9.41 -6.49
C HIS A 78 -4.11 9.62 -6.19
N ASP A 79 -4.55 9.21 -5.01
CA ASP A 79 -5.95 9.30 -4.62
C ASP A 79 -6.45 10.74 -4.49
N THR A 80 -5.57 11.65 -4.07
CA THR A 80 -5.84 13.10 -4.10
C THR A 80 -5.99 13.62 -5.54
N LEU A 81 -5.14 13.17 -6.46
CA LEU A 81 -5.14 13.61 -7.86
C LEU A 81 -6.36 13.08 -8.63
N HIS A 82 -6.74 11.83 -8.41
CA HIS A 82 -7.81 11.16 -9.16
C HIS A 82 -9.15 11.14 -8.42
N GLY A 83 -9.21 11.61 -7.17
CA GLY A 83 -10.42 11.57 -6.34
C GLY A 83 -10.80 10.16 -5.86
N SER A 84 -9.92 9.19 -6.06
CA SER A 84 -10.17 7.78 -5.76
C SER A 84 -10.03 7.50 -4.27
N HIS A 85 -11.00 6.83 -3.67
CA HIS A 85 -10.94 6.38 -2.27
C HIS A 85 -11.94 5.24 -2.08
N ARG A 86 -11.71 4.40 -1.08
CA ARG A 86 -12.64 3.33 -0.64
C ARG A 86 -13.10 3.55 0.79
N GLY A 87 -12.25 4.10 1.64
CA GLY A 87 -12.56 4.34 3.03
C GLY A 87 -13.50 5.53 3.27
N PRO A 88 -14.00 5.70 4.50
CA PRO A 88 -14.96 6.74 4.85
C PRO A 88 -14.44 8.17 4.71
N LEU A 89 -13.13 8.41 4.87
CA LEU A 89 -12.53 9.72 4.69
C LEU A 89 -11.75 9.77 3.36
N PRO A 90 -12.07 10.69 2.44
CA PRO A 90 -11.36 10.79 1.16
C PRO A 90 -9.91 11.28 1.37
N ALA A 91 -9.04 11.05 0.39
CA ALA A 91 -7.64 11.50 0.44
C ALA A 91 -7.48 13.02 0.59
N THR A 92 -8.45 13.81 0.11
CA THR A 92 -8.49 15.27 0.25
C THR A 92 -8.93 15.76 1.63
N HIS A 93 -9.30 14.87 2.54
CA HIS A 93 -9.77 15.24 3.87
C HIS A 93 -8.66 15.99 4.66
N PRO A 94 -8.95 17.14 5.28
CA PRO A 94 -7.94 18.00 5.93
C PRO A 94 -7.27 17.38 7.16
N GLY A 95 -7.81 16.24 7.66
CA GLY A 95 -7.19 15.46 8.72
C GLY A 95 -5.94 14.68 8.29
N TRP A 96 -5.74 14.45 6.99
CA TRP A 96 -4.59 13.74 6.47
C TRP A 96 -3.35 14.64 6.34
N LYS A 97 -2.21 14.13 6.77
CA LYS A 97 -0.90 14.78 6.80
C LYS A 97 0.18 13.73 6.53
N ALA A 98 1.35 14.16 6.06
CA ALA A 98 2.49 13.27 5.84
C ALA A 98 2.81 12.41 7.08
N SER A 99 2.65 12.96 8.28
CA SER A 99 2.92 12.27 9.55
C SER A 99 1.90 11.19 9.95
N ASN A 100 0.74 11.08 9.28
CA ASN A 100 -0.31 10.10 9.61
C ASN A 100 -0.84 9.33 8.39
N LEU A 101 -0.07 9.27 7.30
CA LEU A 101 -0.49 8.51 6.11
C LEU A 101 -0.58 7.00 6.37
N SER A 102 0.03 6.51 7.44
CA SER A 102 -0.15 5.12 7.86
C SER A 102 -1.62 4.82 8.20
N ASP A 103 -2.29 5.74 8.90
CA ASP A 103 -3.72 5.62 9.26
C ASP A 103 -4.63 5.72 8.03
N TYR A 104 -4.25 6.57 7.06
CA TYR A 104 -4.94 6.65 5.77
C TYR A 104 -4.90 5.31 5.03
N VAL A 105 -3.70 4.73 4.89
CA VAL A 105 -3.53 3.43 4.20
C VAL A 105 -4.28 2.32 4.94
N ARG A 106 -4.29 2.29 6.28
CA ARG A 106 -5.06 1.31 7.05
C ARG A 106 -6.54 1.40 6.72
N GLN A 107 -7.11 2.61 6.73
CA GLN A 107 -8.51 2.83 6.35
C GLN A 107 -8.81 2.28 4.94
N GLU A 108 -7.96 2.61 3.97
CA GLU A 108 -8.15 2.16 2.59
C GLU A 108 -7.99 0.65 2.43
N ALA A 109 -7.04 0.05 3.16
CA ALA A 109 -6.80 -1.38 3.16
C ALA A 109 -7.97 -2.14 3.79
N ASP A 110 -8.46 -1.68 4.94
CA ASP A 110 -9.61 -2.26 5.63
C ASP A 110 -10.87 -2.19 4.76
N ALA A 111 -11.13 -1.02 4.14
CA ALA A 111 -12.25 -0.84 3.22
C ALA A 111 -12.12 -1.71 1.95
N ALA A 112 -10.90 -2.05 1.55
CA ALA A 112 -10.62 -2.97 0.45
C ALA A 112 -10.64 -4.45 0.86
N GLY A 113 -10.81 -4.76 2.15
CA GLY A 113 -10.72 -6.13 2.68
C GLY A 113 -9.29 -6.69 2.66
N LEU A 114 -8.28 -5.84 2.60
CA LEU A 114 -6.85 -6.19 2.63
C LEU A 114 -6.32 -6.34 4.06
N ASN A 115 -7.20 -6.70 5.01
CA ASN A 115 -6.97 -6.62 6.45
C ASN A 115 -5.58 -7.13 6.87
N PRO A 116 -4.92 -6.45 7.83
CA PRO A 116 -3.87 -7.07 8.60
C PRO A 116 -4.46 -8.24 9.40
N CYS A 117 -3.89 -9.43 9.26
CA CYS A 117 -4.04 -10.47 10.28
C CYS A 117 -3.30 -10.04 11.55
#